data_AF-I4H652-F1
#
_entry.id   AF-I4H652-F1
#
_cell.length_a   1.000
_cell.length_b   1.000
_cell.length_c   1.000
_cell.angle_alpha   90.00
_cell.angle_beta   90.00
_cell.angle_gamma   90.00
#
_symmetry.space_group_name_H-M   'P 1'
#
loop_
_entity.id
_entity.type
_entity.pdbx_description
1 polymer ?
#
loop_
_entity_poly.entity_id
_entity_poly.type
_entity_poly.pdbx_seq_one_letter_code
_entity_poly.pdbx_strand_id
1 'polypeptide(L)'
;MSNNRPKIIVLDDDPTGSQTVHSCLLLMRWDEDTLRLGLVDNAPIFFVLTNTRALTPEKAESVTREVCHNLKTALTKEGIEDFLVVSRSDSTLRGHYPIETDVIAEELGGFDAHFLIPAFFEGGRITRDSIHYLIIDGVPTPVHETEFARDSVFAYHYSYLPDYVEEKTQGKIKADDVERFLLADIRQGSLERLQKLKNNQCGVVDGETQADLDRFAEDILTAAGEGKKFLFRSAASILTSLANLGTQPIAPESMGKYKPTGEAGAIIVGSHVKKTSQQLDKLLQQPNTVGVEIDVTALRDRPEQREQLLAQALEKVKLIHKNKQTPVIYTSRQELTFASVQKRLDFGVAVSTLLMDIVKGLPSDISFLISKGGITSNDVLSTGLSLQSARLLGQILPGVSMVRTAADHPLFPNLPVVLFPGNVGDVQALATVYQRLCQ
;
A
#
# COMPACT_ATOMS: atom_id res chain seq x y z
N MET A 1 -16.88 9.98 -30.40
CA MET A 1 -17.09 8.94 -29.37
C MET A 1 -16.35 9.43 -28.14
N SER A 2 -17.05 9.70 -27.05
CA SER A 2 -16.45 10.22 -25.83
C SER A 2 -15.42 9.23 -25.32
N ASN A 3 -14.18 9.68 -25.23
CA ASN A 3 -13.00 8.93 -24.82
C ASN A 3 -12.99 8.71 -23.29
N ASN A 4 -14.08 8.19 -22.73
CA ASN A 4 -14.26 8.14 -21.28
C ASN A 4 -13.72 6.81 -20.75
N ARG A 5 -12.43 6.81 -20.42
CA ARG A 5 -11.79 5.69 -19.72
C ARG A 5 -12.47 5.49 -18.36
N PRO A 6 -12.79 4.25 -17.95
CA PRO A 6 -13.44 4.01 -16.66
C PRO A 6 -12.55 4.49 -15.51
N LYS A 7 -13.18 5.03 -14.46
CA LYS A 7 -12.49 5.40 -13.22
C LYS A 7 -12.05 4.14 -12.48
N ILE A 8 -10.80 4.06 -12.05
CA ILE A 8 -10.24 2.91 -11.34
C ILE A 8 -10.21 3.23 -9.85
N ILE A 9 -10.94 2.44 -9.08
CA ILE A 9 -11.12 2.63 -7.65
C ILE A 9 -10.41 1.48 -6.95
N VAL A 10 -9.33 1.79 -6.24
CA VAL A 10 -8.54 0.78 -5.54
C VAL A 10 -8.88 0.79 -4.05
N LEU A 11 -9.33 -0.34 -3.52
CA LEU A 11 -9.40 -0.58 -2.08
C LEU A 11 -8.14 -1.32 -1.69
N ASP A 12 -7.23 -0.64 -1.00
CA ASP A 12 -5.92 -1.19 -0.63
C ASP A 12 -5.95 -1.73 0.81
N ASP A 13 -5.64 -3.01 0.96
CA ASP A 13 -5.60 -3.71 2.24
C ASP A 13 -4.34 -3.40 3.06
N ASP A 14 -3.37 -2.68 2.46
CA ASP A 14 -2.08 -2.28 3.05
C ASP A 14 -1.66 -0.89 2.54
N PRO A 15 -1.28 0.06 3.41
CA PRO A 15 -0.91 1.44 3.04
C PRO A 15 0.22 1.59 2.02
N THR A 16 0.97 0.51 1.77
CA THR A 16 2.13 0.53 0.88
C THR A 16 1.83 0.05 -0.54
N GLY A 17 0.58 -0.27 -0.90
CA GLY A 17 0.27 -0.88 -2.21
C GLY A 17 0.32 0.01 -3.44
N SER A 18 0.35 1.33 -3.26
CA SER A 18 0.36 2.32 -4.35
C SER A 18 1.73 2.50 -5.02
N GLN A 19 2.68 1.60 -4.82
CA GLN A 19 4.07 1.75 -5.24
C GLN A 19 4.26 1.91 -6.74
N THR A 20 3.48 1.24 -7.58
CA THR A 20 3.75 1.14 -9.04
C THR A 20 3.11 2.26 -9.87
N VAL A 21 2.49 3.25 -9.21
CA VAL A 21 1.76 4.35 -9.85
C VAL A 21 2.18 5.70 -9.25
N HIS A 22 1.71 6.80 -9.84
CA HIS A 22 2.03 8.16 -9.41
C HIS A 22 0.89 9.13 -9.72
N SER A 23 1.00 10.37 -9.21
CA SER A 23 0.11 11.49 -9.52
C SER A 23 -1.37 11.30 -9.14
N CYS A 24 -1.76 10.19 -8.53
CA CYS A 24 -3.10 9.92 -8.04
C CYS A 24 -3.30 10.28 -6.57
N LEU A 25 -4.55 10.25 -6.10
CA LEU A 25 -4.88 10.45 -4.69
C LEU A 25 -4.83 9.14 -3.90
N LEU A 26 -4.28 9.24 -2.69
CA LEU A 26 -4.49 8.27 -1.62
C LEU A 26 -5.47 8.89 -0.62
N LEU A 27 -6.56 8.19 -0.33
CA LEU A 27 -7.61 8.60 0.60
C LEU A 27 -7.44 7.80 1.89
N MET A 28 -7.33 8.51 3.01
CA MET A 28 -7.18 7.91 4.35
C MET A 28 -8.52 7.77 5.06
N ARG A 29 -9.61 8.22 4.42
CA ARG A 29 -10.99 8.12 4.87
C ARG A 29 -11.87 7.72 3.70
N TRP A 30 -13.06 7.23 4.02
CA TRP A 30 -14.06 6.78 3.05
C TRP A 30 -15.46 7.32 3.37
N ASP A 31 -15.54 8.46 4.06
CA ASP A 31 -16.77 9.26 4.04
C ASP A 31 -17.04 9.76 2.61
N GLU A 32 -18.30 10.05 2.31
CA GLU A 32 -18.74 10.40 0.96
C GLU A 32 -17.97 11.60 0.38
N ASP A 33 -17.71 12.65 1.17
CA ASP A 33 -17.01 13.84 0.70
C ASP A 33 -15.56 13.49 0.32
N THR A 34 -14.87 12.69 1.14
CA THR A 34 -13.53 12.20 0.80
C THR A 34 -13.52 11.34 -0.47
N LEU A 35 -14.47 10.42 -0.64
CA LEU A 35 -14.55 9.58 -1.83
C LEU A 35 -14.79 10.39 -3.11
N ARG A 36 -15.62 11.43 -3.02
CA ARG A 36 -15.89 12.34 -4.14
C ARG A 36 -14.62 13.06 -4.59
N LEU A 37 -13.69 13.41 -3.68
CA LEU A 37 -12.38 13.96 -4.06
C LEU A 37 -11.62 13.03 -5.02
N GLY A 38 -11.62 11.72 -4.75
CA GLY A 38 -10.98 10.72 -5.61
C GLY A 38 -11.70 10.54 -6.95
N LEU A 39 -13.03 10.50 -6.92
CA LEU A 39 -13.87 10.32 -8.11
C LEU A 39 -13.70 11.45 -9.13
N VAL A 40 -13.67 12.71 -8.66
CA VAL A 40 -13.55 13.89 -9.53
C VAL A 40 -12.09 14.25 -9.87
N ASP A 41 -11.11 13.55 -9.30
CA ASP A 41 -9.70 13.80 -9.62
C ASP A 41 -9.41 13.54 -11.10
N ASN A 42 -8.48 14.30 -11.68
CA ASN A 42 -8.10 14.12 -13.08
C ASN A 42 -7.38 12.79 -13.33
N ALA A 43 -6.73 12.20 -12.32
CA ALA A 43 -6.14 10.88 -12.47
C ALA A 43 -7.24 9.83 -12.74
N PRO A 44 -6.99 8.85 -13.62
CA PRO A 44 -7.94 7.77 -13.88
C PRO A 44 -8.03 6.79 -12.70
N ILE A 45 -7.17 6.91 -11.69
CA ILE A 45 -7.05 6.00 -10.55
C ILE A 45 -6.95 6.77 -9.24
N PHE A 46 -7.53 6.23 -8.17
CA PHE A 46 -7.24 6.63 -6.78
C PHE A 46 -7.34 5.44 -5.84
N PHE A 47 -6.78 5.60 -4.64
CA PHE A 47 -6.72 4.55 -3.62
C PHE A 47 -7.51 4.98 -2.39
N VAL A 48 -8.28 4.05 -1.84
CA VAL A 48 -8.84 4.11 -0.49
C VAL A 48 -8.00 3.18 0.38
N LEU A 49 -7.30 3.75 1.36
CA LEU A 49 -6.43 2.99 2.25
C LEU A 49 -7.27 2.36 3.37
N THR A 50 -7.78 1.16 3.11
CA THR A 50 -8.66 0.45 4.06
C THR A 50 -7.87 -0.25 5.17
N ASN A 51 -6.61 -0.63 4.89
CA ASN A 51 -5.70 -1.30 5.83
C ASN A 51 -6.31 -2.56 6.49
N THR A 52 -7.21 -3.23 5.76
CA THR A 52 -7.99 -4.38 6.24
C THR A 52 -7.14 -5.61 6.54
N ARG A 53 -5.95 -5.75 5.95
CA ARG A 53 -5.06 -6.90 6.21
C ARG A 53 -4.63 -7.01 7.67
N ALA A 54 -4.53 -5.87 8.37
CA ALA A 54 -4.19 -5.83 9.80
C ALA A 54 -5.39 -6.13 10.73
N LEU A 55 -6.59 -6.29 10.16
CA LEU A 55 -7.84 -6.49 10.90
C LEU A 55 -8.23 -7.98 10.97
N THR A 56 -9.12 -8.30 11.90
CA THR A 56 -9.78 -9.62 11.91
C THR A 56 -10.71 -9.75 10.70
N PRO A 57 -11.05 -10.97 10.26
CA PRO A 57 -11.98 -11.20 9.15
C PRO A 57 -13.29 -10.41 9.26
N GLU A 58 -13.91 -10.38 10.44
CA GLU A 58 -15.19 -9.70 10.68
C GLU A 58 -15.07 -8.18 10.55
N LYS A 59 -13.94 -7.62 11.03
CA LYS A 59 -13.65 -6.19 10.90
C LYS A 59 -13.31 -5.83 9.46
N ALA A 60 -12.56 -6.67 8.76
CA ALA A 60 -12.26 -6.48 7.35
C ALA A 60 -13.54 -6.49 6.49
N GLU A 61 -14.48 -7.41 6.78
CA GLU A 61 -15.79 -7.45 6.15
C GLU A 61 -16.56 -6.14 6.41
N SER A 62 -16.67 -5.73 7.67
CA SER A 62 -17.39 -4.51 8.07
C SER A 62 -16.82 -3.25 7.41
N VAL A 63 -15.49 -3.08 7.41
CA VAL A 63 -14.82 -1.92 6.78
C VAL A 63 -15.04 -1.94 5.27
N THR A 64 -14.87 -3.11 4.62
CA THR A 64 -15.08 -3.23 3.17
C THR A 64 -16.52 -2.87 2.79
N ARG A 65 -17.50 -3.32 3.59
CA ARG A 65 -18.92 -3.03 3.38
C ARG A 65 -19.21 -1.55 3.54
N GLU A 66 -18.70 -0.92 4.60
CA GLU A 66 -18.86 0.51 4.84
C GLU A 66 -18.27 1.36 3.70
N VAL A 67 -17.05 1.04 3.25
CA VAL A 67 -16.40 1.72 2.13
C VAL A 67 -17.23 1.57 0.86
N CYS A 68 -17.69 0.37 0.53
CA CYS A 68 -18.50 0.12 -0.66
C CYS A 68 -19.86 0.82 -0.61
N HIS A 69 -20.51 0.84 0.56
CA HIS A 69 -21.77 1.54 0.76
C HIS A 69 -21.62 3.04 0.49
N ASN A 70 -20.62 3.68 1.11
CA ASN A 70 -20.36 5.11 0.91
C ASN A 70 -19.93 5.41 -0.54
N LEU A 71 -19.15 4.51 -1.15
CA LEU A 71 -18.72 4.62 -2.53
C LEU A 71 -19.89 4.57 -3.51
N LYS A 72 -20.86 3.68 -3.29
CA LYS A 72 -22.08 3.60 -4.09
C LYS A 72 -22.85 4.93 -4.09
N THR A 73 -22.97 5.55 -2.92
CA THR A 73 -23.59 6.87 -2.78
C THR A 73 -22.78 7.96 -3.49
N ALA A 74 -21.46 7.96 -3.32
CA ALA A 74 -20.57 8.92 -3.96
C ALA A 74 -20.59 8.80 -5.51
N LEU A 75 -20.53 7.58 -6.05
CA LEU A 75 -20.65 7.29 -7.48
C LEU A 75 -21.97 7.82 -8.07
N THR A 76 -23.08 7.57 -7.36
CA THR A 76 -24.41 8.05 -7.77
C THR A 76 -24.45 9.59 -7.80
N LYS A 77 -23.86 10.25 -6.81
CA LYS A 77 -23.81 11.74 -6.74
C LYS A 77 -22.98 12.36 -7.85
N GLU A 78 -21.86 11.71 -8.22
CA GLU A 78 -20.99 12.17 -9.31
C GLU A 78 -21.45 11.70 -10.70
N GLY A 79 -22.51 10.89 -10.78
CA GLY A 79 -23.03 10.35 -12.04
C GLY A 79 -22.05 9.41 -12.76
N ILE A 80 -21.25 8.66 -12.00
CA ILE A 80 -20.24 7.75 -12.53
C ILE A 80 -20.80 6.33 -12.56
N GLU A 81 -21.07 5.83 -13.77
CA GLU A 81 -21.56 4.46 -14.01
C GLU A 81 -20.43 3.51 -14.46
N ASP A 82 -19.42 4.06 -15.15
CA ASP A 82 -18.28 3.32 -15.72
C ASP A 82 -17.06 3.38 -14.80
N PHE A 83 -16.85 2.32 -14.03
CA PHE A 83 -15.71 2.20 -13.13
C PHE A 83 -15.20 0.76 -13.04
N LEU A 84 -13.93 0.63 -12.66
CA LEU A 84 -13.30 -0.63 -12.30
C LEU A 84 -13.00 -0.61 -10.80
N VAL A 85 -13.23 -1.74 -10.12
CA VAL A 85 -12.89 -1.88 -8.70
C VAL A 85 -11.74 -2.86 -8.55
N VAL A 86 -10.72 -2.45 -7.81
CA VAL A 86 -9.58 -3.29 -7.48
C VAL A 86 -9.52 -3.48 -5.97
N SER A 87 -9.79 -4.68 -5.50
CA SER A 87 -9.38 -5.16 -4.19
C SER A 87 -7.87 -5.47 -4.25
N ARG A 88 -7.05 -4.49 -3.90
CA ARG A 88 -5.59 -4.64 -3.96
C ARG A 88 -5.10 -5.35 -2.69
N SER A 89 -4.25 -6.34 -2.89
CA SER A 89 -3.73 -7.19 -1.81
C SER A 89 -2.27 -7.59 -2.01
N ASP A 90 -1.79 -8.46 -1.13
CA ASP A 90 -0.40 -8.87 -1.10
C ASP A 90 -0.07 -9.72 -2.32
N SER A 91 1.07 -9.41 -2.96
CA SER A 91 1.61 -10.21 -4.06
C SER A 91 1.96 -11.64 -3.63
N THR A 92 2.08 -11.93 -2.34
CA THR A 92 2.30 -13.30 -1.84
C THR A 92 1.03 -14.00 -1.36
N LEU A 93 -0.13 -13.60 -1.91
CA LEU A 93 -1.46 -14.19 -1.69
C LEU A 93 -2.05 -14.03 -0.28
N ARG A 94 -1.42 -13.27 0.61
CA ARG A 94 -1.94 -13.02 1.95
C ARG A 94 -2.98 -11.91 1.95
N GLY A 95 -4.11 -12.15 2.61
CA GLY A 95 -5.19 -11.19 2.79
C GLY A 95 -6.54 -11.87 2.94
N HIS A 96 -7.59 -11.08 3.07
CA HIS A 96 -8.95 -11.57 3.34
C HIS A 96 -9.70 -11.98 2.07
N TYR A 97 -9.05 -12.71 1.16
CA TYR A 97 -9.75 -13.35 0.04
C TYR A 97 -10.44 -14.65 0.52
N PRO A 98 -11.72 -14.88 0.15
CA PRO A 98 -12.57 -14.08 -0.75
C PRO A 98 -13.45 -13.02 -0.05
N ILE A 99 -13.40 -12.88 1.28
CA ILE A 99 -14.26 -11.98 2.06
C ILE A 99 -14.36 -10.58 1.43
N GLU A 100 -13.22 -9.95 1.11
CA GLU A 100 -13.20 -8.61 0.55
C GLU A 100 -13.86 -8.55 -0.84
N THR A 101 -13.60 -9.53 -1.70
CA THR A 101 -14.19 -9.59 -3.04
C THR A 101 -15.68 -9.91 -3.02
N ASP A 102 -16.11 -10.77 -2.09
CA ASP A 102 -17.51 -11.15 -1.92
C ASP A 102 -18.34 -9.92 -1.47
N VAL A 103 -17.87 -9.17 -0.47
CA VAL A 103 -18.52 -7.95 -0.01
C VAL A 103 -18.60 -6.89 -1.11
N ILE A 104 -17.51 -6.70 -1.88
CA ILE A 104 -17.51 -5.76 -3.00
C ILE A 104 -18.56 -6.20 -4.05
N ALA A 105 -18.63 -7.49 -4.37
CA ALA A 105 -19.61 -8.02 -5.31
C ALA A 105 -21.06 -7.91 -4.80
N GLU A 106 -21.29 -7.99 -3.49
CA GLU A 106 -22.62 -7.77 -2.89
C GLU A 106 -23.07 -6.30 -2.98
N GLU A 107 -22.20 -5.35 -2.62
CA GLU A 107 -22.55 -3.93 -2.49
C GLU A 107 -22.58 -3.20 -3.85
N LEU A 108 -21.58 -3.47 -4.69
CA LEU A 108 -21.31 -2.79 -5.97
C LEU A 108 -21.58 -3.69 -7.18
N GLY A 109 -22.25 -4.83 -6.97
CA GLY A 109 -22.39 -5.94 -7.89
C GLY A 109 -22.94 -5.67 -9.29
N GLY A 110 -23.13 -6.77 -10.02
CA GLY A 110 -23.33 -6.75 -11.47
C GLY A 110 -22.04 -6.97 -12.26
N PHE A 111 -21.01 -7.54 -11.61
CA PHE A 111 -19.77 -7.94 -12.25
C PHE A 111 -19.98 -9.18 -13.14
N ASP A 112 -19.41 -9.15 -14.34
CA ASP A 112 -19.33 -10.29 -15.24
C ASP A 112 -18.27 -11.29 -14.78
N ALA A 113 -17.17 -10.79 -14.22
CA ALA A 113 -16.07 -11.61 -13.70
C ALA A 113 -15.29 -10.90 -12.60
N HIS A 114 -14.60 -11.70 -11.80
CA HIS A 114 -13.51 -11.23 -10.95
C HIS A 114 -12.21 -11.96 -11.26
N PHE A 115 -11.09 -11.22 -11.22
CA PHE A 115 -9.78 -11.74 -11.61
C PHE A 115 -8.79 -11.76 -10.46
N LEU A 116 -8.03 -12.86 -10.33
CA LEU A 116 -6.86 -12.95 -9.46
C LEU A 116 -5.60 -12.66 -10.27
N ILE A 117 -4.94 -11.55 -9.95
CA ILE A 117 -3.73 -11.07 -10.64
C ILE A 117 -2.65 -10.68 -9.61
N PRO A 118 -2.01 -11.67 -8.95
CA PRO A 118 -1.04 -11.43 -7.87
C PRO A 118 0.34 -10.96 -8.36
N ALA A 119 0.54 -10.81 -9.68
CA ALA A 119 1.82 -10.41 -10.26
C ALA A 119 2.29 -9.03 -9.76
N PHE A 120 3.57 -8.96 -9.38
CA PHE A 120 4.25 -7.74 -8.97
C PHE A 120 5.71 -7.81 -9.40
N PHE A 121 6.01 -7.30 -10.59
CA PHE A 121 7.29 -7.52 -11.27
C PHE A 121 8.47 -6.86 -10.56
N GLU A 122 8.30 -5.66 -10.01
CA GLU A 122 9.37 -5.00 -9.21
C GLU A 122 9.68 -5.78 -7.93
N GLY A 123 8.70 -6.51 -7.41
CA GLY A 123 8.87 -7.46 -6.32
C GLY A 123 9.37 -8.84 -6.78
N GLY A 124 9.56 -9.10 -8.06
CA GLY A 124 9.90 -10.43 -8.56
C GLY A 124 8.77 -11.45 -8.36
N ARG A 125 7.50 -11.04 -8.45
CA ARG A 125 6.34 -11.94 -8.42
C ARG A 125 5.77 -12.09 -9.83
N ILE A 126 5.74 -13.32 -10.33
CA ILE A 126 5.23 -13.67 -11.66
C ILE A 126 4.19 -14.79 -11.56
N THR A 127 3.30 -14.89 -12.53
CA THR A 127 2.38 -16.02 -12.68
C THR A 127 2.58 -16.64 -14.06
N ARG A 128 2.80 -17.96 -14.09
CA ARG A 128 3.01 -18.71 -15.33
C ARG A 128 2.33 -20.07 -15.21
N ASP A 129 1.60 -20.45 -16.25
CA ASP A 129 0.79 -21.66 -16.30
C ASP A 129 -0.22 -21.72 -15.14
N SER A 130 -0.68 -20.54 -14.70
CA SER A 130 -1.51 -20.30 -13.52
C SER A 130 -0.86 -20.70 -12.18
N ILE A 131 0.46 -20.90 -12.14
CA ILE A 131 1.22 -21.07 -10.91
C ILE A 131 1.89 -19.74 -10.56
N HIS A 132 1.73 -19.30 -9.32
CA HIS A 132 2.33 -18.07 -8.83
C HIS A 132 3.70 -18.30 -8.17
N TYR A 133 4.68 -17.50 -8.55
CA TYR A 133 6.08 -17.62 -8.15
C TYR A 133 6.62 -16.34 -7.53
N LEU A 134 7.55 -16.52 -6.60
CA LEU A 134 8.47 -15.49 -6.11
C LEU A 134 9.88 -15.81 -6.62
N ILE A 135 10.51 -14.86 -7.29
CA ILE A 135 11.92 -14.96 -7.69
C ILE A 135 12.81 -14.73 -6.46
N ILE A 136 13.52 -15.77 -6.02
CA ILE A 136 14.49 -15.73 -4.92
C ILE A 136 15.86 -16.06 -5.51
N ASP A 137 16.82 -15.12 -5.40
CA ASP A 137 18.18 -15.27 -5.95
C ASP A 137 18.20 -15.70 -7.43
N GLY A 138 17.23 -15.20 -8.21
CA GLY A 138 17.07 -15.51 -9.64
C GLY A 138 16.31 -16.82 -9.94
N VAL A 139 15.89 -17.57 -8.91
CA VAL A 139 15.16 -18.83 -9.05
C VAL A 139 13.65 -18.59 -8.84
N PRO A 140 12.77 -19.00 -9.78
CA PRO A 140 11.33 -18.98 -9.55
C PRO A 140 10.93 -20.04 -8.52
N THR A 141 10.55 -19.60 -7.33
CA THR A 141 10.09 -20.46 -6.24
C THR A 141 8.57 -20.35 -6.13
N PRO A 142 7.80 -21.45 -6.21
CA PRO A 142 6.36 -21.42 -5.96
C PRO A 142 6.06 -20.79 -4.60
N VAL A 143 5.12 -19.85 -4.56
CA VAL A 143 4.84 -19.10 -3.32
C VAL A 143 4.43 -19.98 -2.12
N HIS A 144 3.84 -21.16 -2.34
CA HIS A 144 3.48 -22.11 -1.29
C HIS A 144 4.70 -22.74 -0.58
N GLU A 145 5.87 -22.75 -1.22
CA GLU A 145 7.11 -23.27 -0.64
C GLU A 145 7.83 -22.22 0.24
N THR A 146 7.41 -20.96 0.15
CA THR A 146 8.00 -19.83 0.87
C THR A 146 7.48 -19.72 2.30
N GLU A 147 8.11 -18.88 3.11
CA GLU A 147 7.63 -18.55 4.44
C GLU A 147 6.25 -17.88 4.46
N PHE A 148 5.85 -17.22 3.35
CA PHE A 148 4.59 -16.48 3.26
C PHE A 148 3.36 -17.39 3.32
N ALA A 149 3.48 -18.63 2.84
CA ALA A 149 2.40 -19.63 2.89
C ALA A 149 2.19 -20.20 4.30
N ARG A 150 3.17 -20.03 5.19
CA ARG A 150 3.13 -20.45 6.60
C ARG A 150 2.75 -19.31 7.55
N ASP A 151 2.17 -18.24 7.01
CA ASP A 151 1.70 -17.10 7.78
C ASP A 151 0.67 -17.53 8.85
N SER A 152 0.79 -17.01 10.06
CA SER A 152 -0.07 -17.44 11.19
C SER A 152 -1.54 -17.07 11.03
N VAL A 153 -1.86 -16.12 10.13
CA VAL A 153 -3.21 -15.63 9.89
C VAL A 153 -3.70 -16.03 8.49
N PHE A 154 -2.84 -15.93 7.49
CA PHE A 154 -3.20 -16.07 6.07
C PHE A 154 -2.56 -17.28 5.38
N ALA A 155 -2.28 -18.36 6.12
CA ALA A 155 -1.73 -19.59 5.53
C ALA A 155 -2.57 -20.10 4.34
N TYR A 156 -1.87 -20.76 3.41
CA TYR A 156 -2.44 -21.41 2.22
C TYR A 156 -1.50 -22.53 1.75
N HIS A 157 -2.01 -23.45 0.92
CA HIS A 157 -1.25 -24.64 0.51
C HIS A 157 -0.84 -24.64 -0.96
N TYR A 158 -1.45 -23.81 -1.79
CA TYR A 158 -1.30 -23.91 -3.24
C TYR A 158 -0.66 -22.67 -3.87
N SER A 159 0.25 -22.90 -4.82
CA SER A 159 0.69 -21.88 -5.78
C SER A 159 -0.06 -21.93 -7.09
N TYR A 160 -0.66 -23.07 -7.43
CA TYR A 160 -1.58 -23.16 -8.56
C TYR A 160 -2.86 -22.42 -8.18
N LEU A 161 -3.11 -21.30 -8.87
CA LEU A 161 -4.14 -20.34 -8.48
C LEU A 161 -5.57 -20.91 -8.47
N PRO A 162 -5.97 -21.82 -9.39
CA PRO A 162 -7.27 -22.48 -9.29
C PRO A 162 -7.47 -23.28 -7.99
N ASP A 163 -6.47 -24.06 -7.55
CA ASP A 163 -6.54 -24.80 -6.28
C ASP A 163 -6.53 -23.85 -5.08
N TYR A 164 -5.77 -22.75 -5.15
CA TYR A 164 -5.81 -21.68 -4.15
C TYR A 164 -7.21 -21.06 -4.06
N VAL A 165 -7.86 -20.78 -5.19
CA VAL A 165 -9.25 -20.27 -5.20
C VAL A 165 -10.19 -21.27 -4.55
N GLU A 166 -10.11 -22.56 -4.88
CA GLU A 166 -10.97 -23.57 -4.26
C GLU A 166 -10.73 -23.68 -2.75
N GLU A 167 -9.46 -23.66 -2.31
CA GLU A 167 -9.09 -23.65 -0.90
C GLU A 167 -9.70 -22.45 -0.16
N LYS A 168 -9.45 -21.23 -0.66
CA LYS A 168 -9.88 -19.99 0.02
C LYS A 168 -11.39 -19.80 0.00
N THR A 169 -12.06 -20.26 -1.05
CA THR A 169 -13.52 -20.21 -1.15
C THR A 169 -14.20 -21.40 -0.47
N GLN A 170 -13.45 -22.30 0.16
CA GLN A 170 -13.94 -23.51 0.81
C GLN A 170 -14.80 -24.38 -0.13
N GLY A 171 -14.40 -24.47 -1.40
CA GLY A 171 -15.11 -25.28 -2.41
C GLY A 171 -16.31 -24.61 -3.05
N LYS A 172 -16.65 -23.35 -2.73
CA LYS A 172 -17.73 -22.61 -3.41
C LYS A 172 -17.42 -22.36 -4.89
N ILE A 173 -16.14 -22.16 -5.22
CA ILE A 173 -15.64 -22.11 -6.60
C ILE A 173 -14.69 -23.30 -6.76
N LYS A 174 -15.00 -24.23 -7.66
CA LYS A 174 -14.14 -25.40 -7.92
C LYS A 174 -12.97 -25.01 -8.80
N ALA A 175 -11.81 -25.65 -8.61
CA ALA A 175 -10.63 -25.37 -9.41
C ALA A 175 -10.90 -25.53 -10.93
N ASP A 176 -11.69 -26.53 -11.31
CA ASP A 176 -12.09 -26.77 -12.71
C ASP A 176 -13.03 -25.70 -13.29
N ASP A 177 -13.69 -24.92 -12.44
CA ASP A 177 -14.58 -23.81 -12.85
C ASP A 177 -13.83 -22.48 -12.97
N VAL A 178 -12.54 -22.42 -12.63
CA VAL A 178 -11.72 -21.21 -12.69
C VAL A 178 -11.20 -21.00 -14.10
N GLU A 179 -11.55 -19.87 -14.70
CA GLU A 179 -11.06 -19.48 -16.03
C GLU A 179 -9.57 -19.15 -15.98
N ARG A 180 -8.78 -19.75 -16.87
CA ARG A 180 -7.33 -19.51 -16.93
C ARG A 180 -7.00 -18.65 -18.15
N PHE A 181 -6.46 -17.46 -17.90
CA PHE A 181 -5.92 -16.58 -18.92
C PHE A 181 -4.41 -16.79 -18.96
N LEU A 182 -3.97 -17.72 -19.80
CA LEU A 182 -2.55 -18.07 -19.92
C LEU A 182 -1.81 -17.05 -20.77
N LEU A 183 -0.47 -17.03 -20.69
CA LEU A 183 0.36 -16.10 -21.46
C LEU A 183 0.08 -16.15 -22.97
N ALA A 184 -0.19 -17.33 -23.52
CA ALA A 184 -0.52 -17.49 -24.94
C ALA A 184 -1.84 -16.78 -25.30
N ASP A 185 -2.84 -16.88 -24.44
CA ASP A 185 -4.14 -16.22 -24.61
C ASP A 185 -3.99 -14.69 -24.52
N ILE A 186 -3.25 -14.23 -23.50
CA ILE A 186 -3.02 -12.81 -23.23
C ILE A 186 -2.29 -12.17 -24.43
N ARG A 187 -1.21 -12.78 -24.90
CA ARG A 187 -0.38 -12.22 -25.99
C ARG A 187 -1.09 -12.19 -27.33
N GLN A 188 -2.02 -13.11 -27.58
CA GLN A 188 -2.85 -13.10 -28.80
C GLN A 188 -4.00 -12.08 -28.68
N GLY A 189 -4.55 -11.93 -27.47
CA GLY A 189 -5.70 -11.07 -27.17
C GLY A 189 -6.79 -11.89 -26.49
N SER A 190 -7.33 -11.36 -25.40
CA SER A 190 -8.30 -12.00 -24.53
C SER A 190 -9.73 -11.43 -24.66
N LEU A 191 -9.93 -10.37 -25.46
CA LEU A 191 -11.20 -9.65 -25.58
C LEU A 191 -12.42 -10.56 -25.84
N GLU A 192 -12.33 -11.48 -26.81
CA GLU A 192 -13.45 -12.38 -27.12
C GLU A 192 -13.83 -13.27 -25.94
N ARG A 193 -12.84 -13.74 -25.17
CA ARG A 193 -13.07 -14.54 -23.96
C ARG A 193 -13.67 -13.69 -22.85
N LEU A 194 -13.14 -12.49 -22.62
CA LEU A 194 -13.66 -11.54 -21.64
C LEU A 194 -15.14 -11.21 -21.91
N GLN A 195 -15.53 -11.07 -23.18
CA GLN A 195 -16.91 -10.79 -23.55
C GLN A 195 -17.90 -11.92 -23.21
N LYS A 196 -17.42 -13.16 -23.12
CA LYS A 196 -18.25 -14.34 -22.81
C LYS A 196 -18.48 -14.53 -21.30
N LEU A 197 -17.66 -13.92 -20.46
CA LEU A 197 -17.77 -14.02 -19.02
C LEU A 197 -19.06 -13.38 -18.52
N LYS A 198 -19.66 -13.97 -17.49
CA LYS A 198 -20.91 -13.52 -16.86
C LYS A 198 -21.02 -14.04 -15.43
N ASN A 199 -21.91 -13.45 -14.64
CA ASN A 199 -22.25 -13.94 -13.30
C ASN A 199 -21.04 -14.05 -12.35
N ASN A 200 -20.17 -13.04 -12.37
CA ASN A 200 -18.98 -12.95 -11.53
C ASN A 200 -18.04 -14.18 -11.61
N GLN A 201 -17.86 -14.76 -12.80
CA GLN A 201 -16.93 -15.87 -13.03
C GLN A 201 -15.52 -15.55 -12.52
N CYS A 202 -14.87 -16.50 -11.85
CA CYS A 202 -13.50 -16.34 -11.36
C CYS A 202 -12.50 -16.62 -12.48
N GLY A 203 -11.58 -15.68 -12.70
CA GLY A 203 -10.46 -15.85 -13.63
C GLY A 203 -9.11 -15.69 -12.93
N VAL A 204 -8.14 -16.51 -13.30
CA VAL A 204 -6.73 -16.32 -12.90
C VAL A 204 -5.93 -15.88 -14.12
N VAL A 205 -5.05 -14.90 -13.94
CA VAL A 205 -4.34 -14.25 -15.05
C VAL A 205 -2.84 -14.43 -14.89
N ASP A 206 -2.22 -14.99 -15.91
CA ASP A 206 -0.77 -15.11 -16.00
C ASP A 206 -0.12 -13.74 -16.28
N GLY A 207 1.16 -13.62 -15.94
CA GLY A 207 1.97 -12.45 -16.23
C GLY A 207 3.41 -12.68 -15.78
N GLU A 208 4.35 -12.60 -16.74
CA GLU A 208 5.79 -12.66 -16.47
C GLU A 208 6.46 -11.29 -16.66
N THR A 209 5.86 -10.44 -17.50
CA THR A 209 6.38 -9.12 -17.86
C THR A 209 5.28 -8.06 -17.85
N GLN A 210 5.69 -6.79 -17.74
CA GLN A 210 4.76 -5.66 -17.81
C GLN A 210 3.94 -5.66 -19.11
N ALA A 211 4.57 -6.03 -20.24
CA ALA A 211 3.91 -6.11 -21.54
C ALA A 211 2.75 -7.12 -21.57
N ASP A 212 2.83 -8.21 -20.80
CA ASP A 212 1.73 -9.18 -20.70
C ASP A 212 0.51 -8.52 -20.04
N LEU A 213 0.70 -7.79 -18.93
CA LEU A 213 -0.39 -7.10 -18.25
C LEU A 213 -0.88 -5.85 -18.99
N ASP A 214 0.00 -5.18 -19.75
CA ASP A 214 -0.39 -4.06 -20.61
C ASP A 214 -1.38 -4.52 -21.68
N ARG A 215 -1.07 -5.64 -22.34
CA ARG A 215 -1.97 -6.25 -23.33
C ARG A 215 -3.30 -6.69 -22.71
N PHE A 216 -3.26 -7.34 -21.55
CA PHE A 216 -4.49 -7.75 -20.86
C PHE A 216 -5.34 -6.54 -20.42
N ALA A 217 -4.71 -5.47 -19.93
CA ALA A 217 -5.39 -4.25 -19.53
C ALA A 217 -6.05 -3.53 -20.71
N GLU A 218 -5.43 -3.53 -21.90
CA GLU A 218 -6.06 -3.00 -23.13
C GLU A 218 -7.36 -3.73 -23.45
N ASP A 219 -7.36 -5.07 -23.39
CA ASP A 219 -8.55 -5.88 -23.65
C ASP A 219 -9.63 -5.68 -22.55
N ILE A 220 -9.21 -5.58 -21.28
CA ILE A 220 -10.11 -5.26 -20.15
C ILE A 220 -10.78 -3.91 -20.33
N LEU A 221 -10.02 -2.87 -20.67
CA LEU A 221 -10.55 -1.51 -20.85
C LEU A 221 -11.47 -1.44 -22.07
N THR A 222 -11.17 -2.18 -23.13
CA THR A 222 -12.04 -2.31 -24.31
C THR A 222 -13.36 -2.98 -23.94
N ALA A 223 -13.30 -4.14 -23.28
CA ALA A 223 -14.50 -4.85 -22.83
C ALA A 223 -15.35 -4.01 -21.86
N ALA A 224 -14.70 -3.28 -20.95
CA ALA A 224 -15.39 -2.37 -20.03
C ALA A 224 -16.08 -1.22 -20.77
N GLY A 225 -15.43 -0.63 -21.79
CA GLY A 225 -16.04 0.37 -22.66
C GLY A 225 -17.22 -0.17 -23.50
N GLU A 226 -17.32 -1.49 -23.64
CA GLU A 226 -18.44 -2.20 -24.27
C GLU A 226 -19.51 -2.67 -23.25
N GLY A 227 -19.41 -2.22 -22.01
CA GLY A 227 -20.42 -2.41 -20.96
C GLY A 227 -20.13 -3.55 -19.98
N LYS A 228 -18.97 -4.22 -20.08
CA LYS A 228 -18.57 -5.24 -19.10
C LYS A 228 -18.14 -4.63 -17.78
N LYS A 229 -18.43 -5.33 -16.68
CA LYS A 229 -18.03 -4.92 -15.34
C LYS A 229 -17.11 -5.98 -14.73
N PHE A 230 -15.94 -5.54 -14.28
CA PHE A 230 -14.93 -6.43 -13.72
C PHE A 230 -14.45 -5.99 -12.35
N LEU A 231 -14.18 -6.98 -11.49
CA LEU A 231 -13.56 -6.84 -10.18
C LEU A 231 -12.16 -7.46 -10.22
N PHE A 232 -11.18 -6.84 -9.58
CA PHE A 232 -9.81 -7.36 -9.54
C PHE A 232 -9.38 -7.62 -8.10
N ARG A 233 -8.98 -8.86 -7.80
CA ARG A 233 -8.13 -9.19 -6.66
C ARG A 233 -6.69 -9.20 -7.14
N SER A 234 -5.93 -8.14 -6.89
CA SER A 234 -4.62 -8.00 -7.54
C SER A 234 -3.52 -7.43 -6.66
N ALA A 235 -2.27 -7.63 -7.08
CA ALA A 235 -1.13 -6.90 -6.58
C ALA A 235 -0.89 -5.62 -7.41
N ALA A 236 0.33 -5.11 -7.46
CA ALA A 236 0.58 -3.75 -7.93
C ALA A 236 0.77 -3.61 -9.46
N SER A 237 1.22 -4.64 -10.19
CA SER A 237 1.65 -4.45 -11.58
C SER A 237 0.51 -4.22 -12.58
N ILE A 238 -0.68 -4.80 -12.36
CA ILE A 238 -1.84 -4.55 -13.22
C ILE A 238 -2.34 -3.11 -13.10
N LEU A 239 -2.14 -2.46 -11.95
CA LEU A 239 -2.54 -1.05 -11.75
C LEU A 239 -1.79 -0.11 -12.68
N THR A 240 -0.50 -0.38 -12.93
CA THR A 240 0.31 0.38 -13.90
C THR A 240 -0.29 0.29 -15.29
N SER A 241 -0.66 -0.92 -15.74
CA SER A 241 -1.30 -1.16 -17.03
C SER A 241 -2.68 -0.51 -17.13
N LEU A 242 -3.54 -0.76 -16.13
CA LEU A 242 -4.91 -0.25 -16.11
C LEU A 242 -4.96 1.27 -16.02
N ALA A 243 -4.06 1.92 -15.28
CA ALA A 243 -4.03 3.37 -15.14
C ALA A 243 -3.26 4.06 -16.28
N ASN A 244 -2.26 3.40 -16.89
CA ASN A 244 -1.39 3.91 -17.95
C ASN A 244 -1.03 5.40 -17.76
N LEU A 245 -0.39 5.71 -16.65
CA LEU A 245 -0.07 7.09 -16.24
C LEU A 245 1.17 7.66 -16.94
N GLY A 246 1.85 6.84 -17.75
CA GLY A 246 3.10 7.18 -18.41
C GLY A 246 4.29 7.18 -17.45
N THR A 247 5.31 7.97 -17.79
CA THR A 247 6.50 8.11 -16.96
C THR A 247 6.26 9.03 -15.78
N GLN A 248 6.79 8.67 -14.63
CA GLN A 248 6.78 9.51 -13.44
C GLN A 248 7.35 10.92 -13.74
N PRO A 249 6.68 12.01 -13.30
CA PRO A 249 7.07 13.37 -13.67
C PRO A 249 8.47 13.81 -13.21
N ILE A 250 8.92 13.35 -12.04
CA ILE A 250 10.25 13.66 -11.49
C ILE A 250 10.98 12.35 -11.27
N ALA A 251 12.21 12.24 -11.80
CA ALA A 251 13.03 11.05 -11.61
C ALA A 251 13.33 10.80 -10.11
N PRO A 252 13.43 9.54 -9.67
CA PRO A 252 13.64 9.19 -8.26
C PRO A 252 14.79 9.95 -7.57
N GLU A 253 15.92 10.12 -8.25
CA GLU A 253 17.10 10.86 -7.77
C GLU A 253 16.90 12.37 -7.66
N SER A 254 15.91 12.93 -8.36
CA SER A 254 15.57 14.35 -8.34
C SER A 254 14.42 14.69 -7.39
N MET A 255 13.91 13.73 -6.62
CA MET A 255 12.75 13.93 -5.75
C MET A 255 12.97 14.94 -4.61
N GLY A 256 14.23 15.25 -4.26
CA GLY A 256 14.57 16.37 -3.36
C GLY A 256 14.02 17.73 -3.83
N LYS A 257 13.69 17.89 -5.13
CA LYS A 257 13.03 19.09 -5.68
C LYS A 257 11.65 19.38 -5.09
N TYR A 258 11.01 18.40 -4.46
CA TYR A 258 9.71 18.60 -3.80
C TYR A 258 9.82 19.26 -2.42
N LYS A 259 11.02 19.41 -1.85
CA LYS A 259 11.21 20.09 -0.56
C LYS A 259 10.67 21.53 -0.63
N PRO A 260 9.81 21.94 0.31
CA PRO A 260 9.30 23.31 0.35
C PRO A 260 10.33 24.30 0.91
N THR A 261 11.34 23.82 1.64
CA THR A 261 12.37 24.63 2.31
C THR A 261 13.75 23.98 2.19
N GLY A 262 14.82 24.73 2.49
CA GLY A 262 16.19 24.23 2.60
C GLY A 262 16.54 23.67 3.99
N GLU A 263 15.56 23.55 4.89
CA GLU A 263 15.77 23.07 6.26
C GLU A 263 16.00 21.57 6.32
N ALA A 264 16.40 21.05 7.48
CA ALA A 264 16.50 19.61 7.69
C ALA A 264 15.10 18.96 7.69
N GLY A 265 15.02 17.71 7.23
CA GLY A 265 13.81 16.89 7.40
C GLY A 265 13.80 16.14 8.74
N ALA A 266 12.87 15.22 8.91
CA ALA A 266 12.79 14.29 10.03
C ALA A 266 12.57 12.85 9.56
N ILE A 267 12.99 11.87 10.36
CA ILE A 267 12.86 10.44 10.03
C ILE A 267 12.25 9.70 11.21
N ILE A 268 11.20 8.90 10.98
CA ILE A 268 10.53 8.04 11.97
C ILE A 268 10.74 6.57 11.59
N VAL A 269 11.27 5.77 12.51
CA VAL A 269 11.50 4.33 12.33
C VAL A 269 10.84 3.55 13.45
N GLY A 270 9.59 3.11 13.23
CA GLY A 270 8.80 2.41 14.25
C GLY A 270 9.07 0.91 14.35
N SER A 271 9.52 0.26 13.27
CA SER A 271 9.72 -1.20 13.22
C SER A 271 11.05 -1.65 13.82
N HIS A 272 11.05 -2.81 14.48
CA HIS A 272 12.21 -3.46 15.10
C HIS A 272 12.68 -4.72 14.33
N VAL A 273 12.23 -4.94 13.09
CA VAL A 273 12.69 -6.10 12.31
C VAL A 273 14.17 -5.96 11.93
N LYS A 274 14.90 -7.09 11.86
CA LYS A 274 16.34 -7.16 11.58
C LYS A 274 16.79 -6.27 10.43
N LYS A 275 16.07 -6.32 9.30
CA LYS A 275 16.38 -5.52 8.10
C LYS A 275 16.25 -4.01 8.34
N THR A 276 15.22 -3.58 9.07
CA THR A 276 15.03 -2.17 9.44
C THR A 276 16.14 -1.69 10.37
N SER A 277 16.60 -2.52 11.32
CA SER A 277 17.76 -2.19 12.17
C SER A 277 19.03 -2.00 11.35
N GLN A 278 19.33 -2.92 10.41
CA GLN A 278 20.49 -2.80 9.53
C GLN A 278 20.46 -1.52 8.67
N GLN A 279 19.28 -1.16 8.14
CA GLN A 279 19.09 0.07 7.37
C GLN A 279 19.22 1.32 8.25
N LEU A 280 18.72 1.29 9.49
CA LEU A 280 18.89 2.36 10.46
C LEU A 280 20.37 2.58 10.79
N ASP A 281 21.14 1.52 11.02
CA ASP A 281 22.57 1.63 11.35
C ASP A 281 23.35 2.36 10.24
N LYS A 282 23.00 2.13 8.97
CA LYS A 282 23.58 2.86 7.82
C LYS A 282 23.10 4.29 7.72
N LEU A 283 21.84 4.56 8.06
CA LEU A 283 21.31 5.93 8.09
C LEU A 283 22.00 6.76 9.18
N LEU A 284 22.21 6.23 10.37
CA LEU A 284 22.87 6.95 11.48
C LEU A 284 24.35 7.25 11.23
N GLN A 285 24.96 6.60 10.23
CA GLN A 285 26.32 6.91 9.75
C GLN A 285 26.34 8.09 8.76
N GLN A 286 25.17 8.57 8.29
CA GLN A 286 25.11 9.67 7.34
C GLN A 286 25.44 11.02 8.02
N PRO A 287 26.15 11.93 7.33
CA PRO A 287 26.39 13.27 7.83
C PRO A 287 25.08 13.97 8.20
N ASN A 288 25.13 14.82 9.23
CA ASN A 288 23.99 15.62 9.69
C ASN A 288 22.76 14.81 10.14
N THR A 289 22.88 13.51 10.41
CA THR A 289 21.84 12.73 11.09
C THR A 289 22.15 12.58 12.57
N VAL A 290 21.12 12.64 13.42
CA VAL A 290 21.27 12.44 14.87
C VAL A 290 20.13 11.55 15.38
N GLY A 291 20.51 10.46 16.04
CA GLY A 291 19.55 9.50 16.60
C GLY A 291 18.81 10.03 17.83
N VAL A 292 17.50 9.80 17.88
CA VAL A 292 16.63 10.00 19.04
C VAL A 292 15.94 8.67 19.33
N GLU A 293 16.55 7.86 20.19
CA GLU A 293 15.96 6.60 20.63
C GLU A 293 14.81 6.86 21.61
N ILE A 294 13.66 6.24 21.33
CA ILE A 294 12.49 6.22 22.18
C ILE A 294 12.53 4.91 22.98
N ASP A 295 12.78 5.01 24.28
CA ASP A 295 12.80 3.86 25.18
C ASP A 295 11.38 3.32 25.39
N VAL A 296 10.99 2.36 24.55
CA VAL A 296 9.66 1.75 24.64
C VAL A 296 9.53 0.84 25.87
N THR A 297 10.64 0.43 26.49
CA THR A 297 10.63 -0.35 27.74
C THR A 297 10.10 0.50 28.88
N ALA A 298 10.49 1.78 28.94
CA ALA A 298 9.91 2.73 29.89
C ALA A 298 8.39 2.88 29.69
N LEU A 299 7.89 2.88 28.45
CA LEU A 299 6.46 2.93 28.17
C LEU A 299 5.71 1.66 28.63
N ARG A 300 6.37 0.49 28.58
CA ARG A 300 5.80 -0.78 29.06
C ARG A 300 5.72 -0.81 30.58
N ASP A 301 6.81 -0.44 31.23
CA ASP A 301 7.00 -0.62 32.67
C ASP A 301 6.40 0.54 33.48
N ARG A 302 6.34 1.73 32.89
CA ARG A 302 5.88 3.00 33.50
C ARG A 302 5.03 3.79 32.50
N PRO A 303 3.85 3.29 32.10
CA PRO A 303 2.98 3.94 31.12
C PRO A 303 2.57 5.37 31.52
N GLU A 304 2.55 5.69 32.80
CA GLU A 304 2.29 7.04 33.33
C GLU A 304 3.37 8.07 32.94
N GLN A 305 4.57 7.62 32.55
CA GLN A 305 5.67 8.50 32.11
C GLN A 305 5.60 8.86 30.62
N ARG A 306 4.56 8.44 29.90
CA ARG A 306 4.39 8.71 28.47
C ARG A 306 4.59 10.18 28.10
N GLU A 307 3.95 11.10 28.83
CA GLU A 307 4.05 12.55 28.55
C GLU A 307 5.46 13.09 28.75
N GLN A 308 6.17 12.58 29.77
CA GLN A 308 7.57 12.93 29.99
C GLN A 308 8.46 12.43 28.84
N LEU A 309 8.21 11.19 28.38
CA LEU A 309 8.93 10.60 27.25
C LEU A 309 8.72 11.40 25.97
N LEU A 310 7.48 11.82 25.71
CA LEU A 310 7.10 12.69 24.58
C LEU A 310 7.82 14.03 24.67
N ALA A 311 7.75 14.70 25.81
CA ALA A 311 8.39 16.00 26.02
C ALA A 311 9.91 15.93 25.78
N GLN A 312 10.58 14.92 26.35
CA GLN A 312 12.02 14.71 26.17
C GLN A 312 12.39 14.41 24.72
N ALA A 313 11.60 13.61 24.01
CA ALA A 313 11.82 13.34 22.60
C ALA A 313 11.70 14.62 21.76
N LEU A 314 10.65 15.41 21.98
CA LEU A 314 10.42 16.66 21.25
C LEU A 314 11.48 17.73 21.54
N GLU A 315 11.96 17.83 22.78
CA GLU A 315 13.07 18.73 23.12
C GLU A 315 14.35 18.37 22.35
N LYS A 316 14.71 17.08 22.30
CA LYS A 316 15.86 16.60 21.51
C LYS A 316 15.67 16.88 20.03
N VAL A 317 14.50 16.55 19.48
CA VAL A 317 14.17 16.79 18.06
C VAL A 317 14.32 18.27 17.70
N LYS A 318 13.77 19.17 18.51
CA LYS A 318 13.85 20.63 18.29
C LYS A 318 15.29 21.12 18.34
N LEU A 319 16.10 20.62 19.27
CA LEU A 319 17.51 20.97 19.39
C LEU A 319 18.32 20.51 18.16
N ILE A 320 18.12 19.26 17.72
CA ILE A 320 18.79 18.69 16.54
C ILE A 320 18.42 19.50 15.28
N HIS A 321 17.13 19.77 15.08
CA HIS A 321 16.65 20.56 13.94
C HIS A 321 17.22 21.99 13.95
N LYS A 322 17.26 22.64 15.12
CA LYS A 322 17.86 23.98 15.28
C LYS A 322 19.33 24.01 14.88
N ASN A 323 20.05 22.90 15.06
CA ASN A 323 21.44 22.74 14.64
C ASN A 323 21.59 22.37 13.15
N LYS A 324 20.52 22.44 12.35
CA LYS A 324 20.48 22.08 10.92
C LYS A 324 20.81 20.59 10.67
N GLN A 325 20.48 19.74 11.63
CA GLN A 325 20.64 18.29 11.54
C GLN A 325 19.26 17.62 11.44
N THR A 326 19.21 16.44 10.82
CA THR A 326 18.01 15.61 10.67
C THR A 326 17.86 14.70 11.89
N PRO A 327 16.84 14.88 12.74
CA PRO A 327 16.52 13.93 13.80
C PRO A 327 16.01 12.61 13.22
N VAL A 328 16.61 11.51 13.67
CA VAL A 328 16.21 10.14 13.34
C VAL A 328 15.57 9.55 14.58
N ILE A 329 14.24 9.60 14.66
CA ILE A 329 13.46 9.07 15.76
C ILE A 329 13.22 7.58 15.54
N TYR A 330 13.62 6.74 16.49
CA TYR A 330 13.43 5.29 16.38
C TYR A 330 13.09 4.67 17.73
N THR A 331 12.29 3.60 17.70
CA THR A 331 11.97 2.81 18.90
C THR A 331 13.17 1.96 19.32
N SER A 332 13.33 1.74 20.63
CA SER A 332 14.38 0.85 21.14
C SER A 332 14.32 -0.54 20.51
N ARG A 333 15.50 -1.16 20.32
CA ARG A 333 15.65 -2.38 19.52
C ARG A 333 15.59 -3.68 20.34
N GLN A 334 15.18 -3.59 21.59
CA GLN A 334 15.04 -4.74 22.48
C GLN A 334 13.75 -5.51 22.18
N GLU A 335 13.84 -6.83 22.05
CA GLU A 335 12.65 -7.68 21.97
C GLU A 335 11.99 -7.73 23.35
N LEU A 336 10.72 -7.31 23.41
CA LEU A 336 9.93 -7.31 24.63
C LEU A 336 8.99 -8.52 24.65
N THR A 337 9.01 -9.27 25.74
CA THR A 337 8.07 -10.36 25.98
C THR A 337 6.83 -9.86 26.71
N PHE A 338 5.66 -10.38 26.34
CA PHE A 338 4.38 -10.02 26.93
C PHE A 338 3.67 -11.25 27.49
N ALA A 339 2.93 -11.08 28.58
CA ALA A 339 2.18 -12.16 29.22
C ALA A 339 0.98 -12.66 28.37
N SER A 340 0.54 -11.89 27.38
CA SER A 340 -0.53 -12.28 26.46
C SER A 340 -0.42 -11.55 25.12
N VAL A 341 -1.07 -12.10 24.09
CA VAL A 341 -1.20 -11.47 22.76
C VAL A 341 -1.89 -10.11 22.87
N GLN A 342 -2.96 -10.00 23.68
CA GLN A 342 -3.68 -8.74 23.88
C GLN A 342 -2.76 -7.64 24.44
N LYS A 343 -1.97 -7.93 25.49
CA LYS A 343 -1.03 -6.94 26.05
C LYS A 343 0.03 -6.48 25.04
N ARG A 344 0.47 -7.38 24.15
CA ARG A 344 1.39 -7.04 23.05
C ARG A 344 0.75 -6.08 22.06
N LEU A 345 -0.51 -6.31 21.71
CA LEU A 345 -1.28 -5.45 20.80
C LEU A 345 -1.51 -4.07 21.43
N ASP A 346 -2.00 -4.01 22.67
CA ASP A 346 -2.24 -2.76 23.39
C ASP A 346 -0.95 -1.93 23.52
N PHE A 347 0.18 -2.60 23.78
CA PHE A 347 1.48 -1.95 23.79
C PHE A 347 1.90 -1.42 22.41
N GLY A 348 1.67 -2.20 21.35
CA GLY A 348 1.91 -1.76 19.98
C GLY A 348 1.12 -0.49 19.64
N VAL A 349 -0.15 -0.42 20.06
CA VAL A 349 -0.99 0.78 19.94
C VAL A 349 -0.37 1.94 20.72
N ALA A 350 0.00 1.75 21.99
CA ALA A 350 0.60 2.80 22.82
C ALA A 350 1.89 3.37 22.20
N VAL A 351 2.77 2.50 21.67
CA VAL A 351 3.99 2.90 20.96
C VAL A 351 3.64 3.70 19.70
N SER A 352 2.69 3.23 18.88
CA SER A 352 2.28 3.97 17.68
C SER A 352 1.71 5.34 18.05
N THR A 353 0.82 5.42 19.03
CA THR A 353 0.24 6.68 19.51
C THR A 353 1.31 7.65 20.00
N LEU A 354 2.33 7.18 20.73
CA LEU A 354 3.47 8.02 21.12
C LEU A 354 4.25 8.55 19.91
N LEU A 355 4.56 7.70 18.93
CA LEU A 355 5.24 8.13 17.71
C LEU A 355 4.41 9.15 16.92
N MET A 356 3.09 9.00 16.88
CA MET A 356 2.21 9.95 16.20
C MET A 356 2.15 11.30 16.90
N ASP A 357 2.18 11.32 18.23
CA ASP A 357 2.25 12.58 18.97
C ASP A 357 3.63 13.26 18.82
N ILE A 358 4.70 12.47 18.64
CA ILE A 358 5.99 13.03 18.23
C ILE A 358 5.88 13.66 16.84
N VAL A 359 5.23 13.00 15.87
CA VAL A 359 5.01 13.55 14.51
C VAL A 359 4.25 14.88 14.56
N LYS A 360 3.17 14.96 15.36
CA LYS A 360 2.39 16.20 15.56
C LYS A 360 3.21 17.32 16.21
N GLY A 361 4.25 16.99 16.97
CA GLY A 361 5.13 17.95 17.64
C GLY A 361 6.42 18.30 16.90
N LEU A 362 6.63 17.76 15.68
CA LEU A 362 7.80 18.07 14.87
C LEU A 362 7.85 19.57 14.50
N PRO A 363 9.05 20.14 14.28
CA PRO A 363 9.19 21.52 13.79
C PRO A 363 8.40 21.73 12.48
N SER A 364 7.61 22.80 12.41
CA SER A 364 6.70 23.05 11.27
C SER A 364 7.42 23.36 9.95
N ASP A 365 8.72 23.66 10.00
CA ASP A 365 9.57 24.03 8.87
C ASP A 365 10.44 22.87 8.34
N ILE A 366 10.22 21.63 8.80
CA ILE A 366 10.91 20.46 8.23
C ILE A 366 10.71 20.37 6.71
N SER A 367 11.75 19.99 5.98
CA SER A 367 11.70 19.95 4.51
C SER A 367 11.18 18.63 3.94
N PHE A 368 11.21 17.55 4.72
CA PHE A 368 10.66 16.24 4.37
C PHE A 368 10.41 15.39 5.62
N LEU A 369 9.60 14.35 5.48
CA LEU A 369 9.42 13.32 6.49
C LEU A 369 9.65 11.93 5.87
N ILE A 370 10.49 11.10 6.47
CA ILE A 370 10.61 9.68 6.07
C ILE A 370 9.97 8.81 7.15
N SER A 371 8.97 8.00 6.78
CA SER A 371 8.37 6.99 7.67
C SER A 371 8.79 5.59 7.25
N LYS A 372 9.38 4.83 8.16
CA LYS A 372 9.84 3.45 7.92
C LYS A 372 9.01 2.43 8.69
N GLY A 373 8.29 1.60 7.95
CA GLY A 373 7.41 0.53 8.41
C GLY A 373 6.02 0.68 7.81
N GLY A 374 5.35 -0.42 7.44
CA GLY A 374 4.01 -0.37 6.80
C GLY A 374 2.97 0.31 7.69
N ILE A 375 2.72 -0.26 8.88
CA ILE A 375 1.80 0.30 9.89
C ILE A 375 2.20 1.73 10.26
N THR A 376 3.49 1.96 10.55
CA THR A 376 4.01 3.30 10.89
C THR A 376 3.75 4.31 9.77
N SER A 377 3.83 3.91 8.49
CA SER A 377 3.57 4.81 7.36
C SER A 377 2.09 5.19 7.27
N ASN A 378 1.18 4.23 7.47
CA ASN A 378 -0.26 4.51 7.55
C ASN A 378 -0.59 5.47 8.68
N ASP A 379 -0.07 5.19 9.88
CA ASP A 379 -0.39 5.97 11.07
C ASP A 379 0.18 7.38 10.94
N VAL A 380 1.38 7.53 10.34
CA VAL A 380 1.96 8.84 10.03
C VAL A 380 1.01 9.66 9.15
N LEU A 381 0.42 9.07 8.10
CA LEU A 381 -0.51 9.80 7.23
C LEU A 381 -1.84 10.10 7.93
N SER A 382 -2.48 9.08 8.50
CA SER A 382 -3.85 9.16 9.01
C SER A 382 -3.97 9.86 10.37
N THR A 383 -2.98 9.67 11.25
CA THR A 383 -3.04 10.11 12.66
C THR A 383 -1.96 11.14 12.97
N GLY A 384 -0.72 10.92 12.55
CA GLY A 384 0.39 11.84 12.78
C GLY A 384 0.18 13.17 12.05
N LEU A 385 -0.06 13.11 10.75
CA LEU A 385 -0.36 14.24 9.88
C LEU A 385 -1.86 14.52 9.75
N SER A 386 -2.72 13.64 10.29
CA SER A 386 -4.18 13.83 10.31
C SER A 386 -4.79 14.10 8.93
N LEU A 387 -4.23 13.49 7.89
CA LEU A 387 -4.62 13.74 6.52
C LEU A 387 -5.95 13.07 6.18
N GLN A 388 -6.79 13.78 5.43
CA GLN A 388 -7.95 13.21 4.75
C GLN A 388 -7.55 12.52 3.46
N SER A 389 -6.66 13.16 2.68
CA SER A 389 -6.09 12.63 1.45
C SER A 389 -4.65 13.14 1.25
N ALA A 390 -3.90 12.46 0.38
CA ALA A 390 -2.55 12.83 -0.01
C ALA A 390 -2.33 12.59 -1.49
N ARG A 391 -1.53 13.44 -2.13
CA ARG A 391 -1.12 13.24 -3.53
C ARG A 391 0.08 12.32 -3.57
N LEU A 392 -0.04 11.18 -4.26
CA LEU A 392 1.10 10.33 -4.57
C LEU A 392 1.97 11.01 -5.62
N LEU A 393 3.25 11.18 -5.33
CA LEU A 393 4.23 11.77 -6.25
C LEU A 393 4.94 10.72 -7.12
N GLY A 394 4.91 9.46 -6.65
CA GLY A 394 5.55 8.32 -7.27
C GLY A 394 6.62 7.70 -6.37
N GLN A 395 7.59 7.00 -6.93
CA GLN A 395 8.65 6.30 -6.23
C GLN A 395 9.94 7.12 -6.13
N ILE A 396 10.47 7.23 -4.90
CA ILE A 396 11.83 7.73 -4.64
C ILE A 396 12.87 6.61 -4.71
N LEU A 397 12.44 5.35 -4.65
CA LEU A 397 13.22 4.13 -4.86
C LEU A 397 12.21 3.04 -5.28
N PRO A 398 12.57 2.03 -6.09
CA PRO A 398 11.65 0.93 -6.42
C PRO A 398 11.00 0.34 -5.16
N GLY A 399 9.66 0.35 -5.12
CA GLY A 399 8.87 -0.08 -3.97
C GLY A 399 8.80 0.90 -2.78
N VAL A 400 9.31 2.14 -2.91
CA VAL A 400 9.26 3.18 -1.87
C VAL A 400 8.63 4.45 -2.44
N SER A 401 7.40 4.71 -2.01
CA SER A 401 6.60 5.84 -2.51
C SER A 401 6.86 7.12 -1.74
N MET A 402 6.61 8.25 -2.39
CA MET A 402 6.54 9.56 -1.77
C MET A 402 5.16 10.18 -2.03
N VAL A 403 4.56 10.74 -0.99
CA VAL A 403 3.33 11.52 -1.06
C VAL A 403 3.59 12.96 -0.66
N ARG A 404 2.62 13.84 -0.90
CA ARG A 404 2.69 15.24 -0.48
C ARG A 404 1.42 15.64 0.26
N THR A 405 1.59 16.36 1.36
CA THR A 405 0.49 17.03 2.06
C THR A 405 -0.07 18.16 1.18
N ALA A 406 -1.31 18.57 1.47
CA ALA A 406 -1.93 19.69 0.77
C ALA A 406 -1.26 21.03 1.11
N ALA A 407 -1.42 22.02 0.24
CA ALA A 407 -0.82 23.35 0.42
C ALA A 407 -1.41 24.13 1.60
N ASP A 408 -2.63 23.78 2.00
CA ASP A 408 -3.40 24.36 3.11
C ASP A 408 -3.30 23.52 4.39
N HIS A 409 -2.47 22.48 4.42
CA HIS A 409 -2.25 21.69 5.63
C HIS A 409 -1.75 22.59 6.78
N PRO A 410 -2.37 22.56 7.97
CA PRO A 410 -2.18 23.59 9.00
C PRO A 410 -0.77 23.65 9.57
N LEU A 411 -0.08 22.51 9.66
CA LEU A 411 1.27 22.43 10.25
C LEU A 411 2.39 22.24 9.21
N PHE A 412 2.18 21.34 8.26
CA PHE A 412 3.17 20.95 7.25
C PHE A 412 2.65 21.15 5.81
N PRO A 413 2.53 22.38 5.31
CA PRO A 413 2.07 22.62 3.93
C PRO A 413 3.08 22.13 2.89
N ASN A 414 2.61 21.42 1.86
CA ASN A 414 3.42 20.87 0.77
C ASN A 414 4.58 19.94 1.19
N LEU A 415 4.53 19.36 2.39
CA LEU A 415 5.57 18.48 2.90
C LEU A 415 5.63 17.17 2.10
N PRO A 416 6.77 16.83 1.48
CA PRO A 416 6.99 15.50 0.95
C PRO A 416 7.19 14.49 2.08
N VAL A 417 6.45 13.38 2.00
CA VAL A 417 6.47 12.30 2.98
C VAL A 417 6.81 11.00 2.27
N VAL A 418 7.93 10.38 2.62
CA VAL A 418 8.32 9.07 2.11
C VAL A 418 7.69 7.96 2.93
N LEU A 419 6.98 7.05 2.26
CA LEU A 419 6.37 5.85 2.82
C LEU A 419 7.29 4.67 2.50
N PHE A 420 8.08 4.25 3.48
CA PHE A 420 9.09 3.23 3.30
C PHE A 420 8.60 1.91 3.92
N PRO A 421 8.29 0.88 3.12
CA PRO A 421 7.84 -0.41 3.64
C PRO A 421 8.89 -1.12 4.49
N GLY A 422 8.45 -2.00 5.40
CA GLY A 422 9.33 -2.73 6.32
C GLY A 422 10.42 -3.56 5.63
N ASN A 423 10.07 -4.23 4.53
CA ASN A 423 10.89 -5.29 3.92
C ASN A 423 11.53 -4.91 2.57
N VAL A 424 11.38 -3.66 2.12
CA VAL A 424 11.86 -3.20 0.79
C VAL A 424 13.28 -2.64 0.87
N GLY A 425 14.00 -2.71 -0.25
CA GLY A 425 15.34 -2.15 -0.43
C GLY A 425 16.47 -3.02 0.12
N ASP A 426 17.71 -2.70 -0.21
CA ASP A 426 18.89 -3.31 0.40
C ASP A 426 19.24 -2.63 1.74
N VAL A 427 20.40 -2.97 2.32
CA VAL A 427 20.87 -2.40 3.60
C VAL A 427 21.17 -0.89 3.50
N GLN A 428 21.43 -0.35 2.30
CA GLN A 428 21.73 1.06 2.07
C GLN A 428 20.49 1.89 1.72
N ALA A 429 19.40 1.26 1.33
CA ALA A 429 18.23 1.90 0.75
C ALA A 429 17.69 3.09 1.56
N LEU A 430 17.62 2.99 2.90
CA LEU A 430 17.16 4.11 3.74
C LEU A 430 18.13 5.30 3.70
N ALA A 431 19.44 5.05 3.71
CA ALA A 431 20.46 6.08 3.56
C ALA A 431 20.42 6.70 2.14
N THR A 432 20.21 5.90 1.10
CA THR A 432 20.07 6.39 -0.27
C THR A 432 18.86 7.32 -0.44
N VAL A 433 17.71 6.96 0.13
CA VAL A 433 16.51 7.82 0.13
C VAL A 433 16.79 9.14 0.85
N TYR A 434 17.43 9.10 2.01
CA TYR A 434 17.85 10.30 2.74
C TYR A 434 18.77 11.18 1.88
N GLN A 435 19.79 10.60 1.23
CA GLN A 435 20.71 11.34 0.36
C GLN A 435 19.99 12.00 -0.82
N ARG A 436 19.03 11.33 -1.45
CA ARG A 436 18.22 11.89 -2.56
C ARG A 436 17.38 13.09 -2.12
N LEU A 437 16.97 13.14 -0.86
CA LEU A 437 16.25 14.28 -0.29
C LEU A 437 17.19 15.37 0.22
N CYS A 438 18.44 15.07 0.55
CA CYS A 438 19.42 16.07 1.02
C CYS A 438 20.20 16.77 -0.10
N GLN A 439 20.18 16.23 -1.32
CA GLN A 439 20.58 16.95 -2.54
C GLN A 439 19.66 18.15 -2.78
#